data_AF-A0A3B3SUZ6-F1
#
_entry.id   AF-A0A3B3SUZ6-F1
#
_cell.length_a   1.000
_cell.length_b   1.000
_cell.length_c   1.000
_cell.angle_alpha   90.00
_cell.angle_beta   90.00
_cell.angle_gamma   90.00
#
_symmetry.space_group_name_H-M   'P 1'
#
loop_
_entity.id
_entity.type
_entity.pdbx_description
1 polymer ?
#
loop_
_entity_poly.entity_id
_entity_poly.type
_entity_poly.pdbx_seq_one_letter_code
_entity_poly.pdbx_strand_id
1 'polypeptide(L)'
;MAGSANEEKTFRRFLELFLREMRTPLQDDEPLPLRPLTDLISEDEVEGECLDLCLQHLCKYNCPFTLAAALARATANDVLQSDLSVYHQNKAVEDNTESLPQLDSVKLARLIFNKLCEICCLWLKDFPQRRRSQAYYETSIHAIKNMRRKMEDKHVVIPEFNALFSLQDQEDQAYFAVFDGHGGVDAATYASNHLHVNLVRQEMFSQDPTEALCRAFKLTDERFVQKASRERLRCGTTGVVTFLRGRTLHVAWLGDSQVMLVRRGQAVELMKPHKPDREDEKQRIEALGGCVIWFGTWRVNGSLSVSRAIGDSEHKPYICGDADHSTFQLDGSEDYLILACDGFYDTVSPDEAVRVVSDHLQENAGDTSMVAHKLVASARDAGSSDNITVIVVFLRDPRCPAPPEVNEEEEEAPAEEEEEQEQEEVLQGELGCQDGGTDIRGKNMGTWPLQQCSAPADLGYEDRMDSFTDRTSLSLIGPELPSEGSRLLYPGAPSAPPTRTVTLDLTAPAGPGAAWRPYKLEGRPSPQRSRRWLQMESLFPREWRPRRWMESTSSRRVPRTGGLREACGPLRPLRATPCPRRCLRNRPGVALPRVPLGGCF
;
A
#
# COMPACT_ATOMS: atom_id res chain seq x y z
N MET A 1 7.70 -24.44 -24.48
CA MET A 1 8.36 -23.98 -25.73
C MET A 1 7.57 -22.87 -26.41
N ALA A 2 6.48 -23.17 -27.16
CA ALA A 2 5.79 -22.18 -28.00
C ALA A 2 5.33 -20.88 -27.28
N GLY A 3 4.77 -20.98 -26.07
CA GLY A 3 4.30 -19.81 -25.32
C GLY A 3 5.41 -18.82 -24.91
N SER A 4 6.61 -19.34 -24.57
CA SER A 4 7.75 -18.50 -24.15
C SER A 4 8.33 -17.70 -25.32
N ALA A 5 8.34 -18.27 -26.53
CA ALA A 5 8.77 -17.57 -27.74
C ALA A 5 7.77 -16.50 -28.22
N ASN A 6 6.52 -16.54 -27.75
CA ASN A 6 5.52 -15.50 -28.02
C ASN A 6 5.63 -14.35 -27.00
N GLU A 7 5.80 -14.71 -25.73
CA GLU A 7 6.04 -13.80 -24.62
C GLU A 7 7.30 -12.94 -24.81
N GLU A 8 8.43 -13.55 -25.23
CA GLU A 8 9.66 -12.83 -25.56
C GLU A 8 9.45 -11.82 -26.71
N LYS A 9 8.65 -12.16 -27.73
CA LYS A 9 8.34 -11.22 -28.83
C LYS A 9 7.55 -10.03 -28.32
N THR A 10 6.57 -10.24 -27.45
CA THR A 10 5.81 -9.15 -26.80
C THR A 10 6.74 -8.25 -25.98
N PHE A 11 7.66 -8.83 -25.21
CA PHE A 11 8.63 -8.06 -24.41
C PHE A 11 9.62 -7.28 -25.28
N ARG A 12 10.21 -7.90 -26.30
CA ARG A 12 11.08 -7.19 -27.27
C ARG A 12 10.32 -6.08 -27.98
N ARG A 13 9.04 -6.31 -28.35
CA ARG A 13 8.19 -5.29 -28.97
C ARG A 13 7.90 -4.12 -28.02
N PHE A 14 7.67 -4.38 -26.73
CA PHE A 14 7.57 -3.33 -25.74
C PHE A 14 8.88 -2.53 -25.66
N LEU A 15 10.03 -3.19 -25.54
CA LEU A 15 11.34 -2.54 -25.46
C LEU A 15 11.62 -1.65 -26.69
N GLU A 16 11.28 -2.12 -27.90
CA GLU A 16 11.39 -1.32 -29.15
C GLU A 16 10.57 -0.03 -29.10
N LEU A 17 9.36 -0.07 -28.54
CA LEU A 17 8.46 1.09 -28.47
C LEU A 17 8.89 2.05 -27.36
N PHE A 18 9.14 1.53 -26.16
CA PHE A 18 9.63 2.28 -25.02
C PHE A 18 10.91 3.06 -25.34
N LEU A 19 11.91 2.40 -25.94
CA LEU A 19 13.18 3.03 -26.33
C LEU A 19 13.06 4.06 -27.48
N ARG A 20 11.93 4.10 -28.22
CA ARG A 20 11.67 5.16 -29.22
C ARG A 20 11.09 6.43 -28.61
N GLU A 21 10.38 6.29 -27.49
CA GLU A 21 9.76 7.42 -26.78
C GLU A 21 10.73 8.04 -25.76
N MET A 22 11.67 7.24 -25.24
CA MET A 22 12.71 7.71 -24.33
C MET A 22 13.75 8.57 -25.04
N ARG A 23 14.02 9.75 -24.45
CA ARG A 23 15.15 10.62 -24.79
C ARG A 23 16.26 10.35 -23.79
N THR A 24 17.32 9.68 -24.23
CA THR A 24 18.45 9.32 -23.35
C THR A 24 19.81 9.44 -24.06
N PRO A 25 20.90 9.73 -23.33
CA PRO A 25 20.94 9.96 -21.88
C PRO A 25 20.34 11.31 -21.47
N LEU A 26 19.54 11.32 -20.41
CA LEU A 26 18.97 12.53 -19.82
C LEU A 26 20.10 13.44 -19.33
N GLN A 27 20.12 14.68 -19.81
CA GLN A 27 21.09 15.71 -19.43
C GLN A 27 20.70 16.40 -18.10
N ASP A 28 21.63 17.14 -17.51
CA ASP A 28 21.44 17.74 -16.18
C ASP A 28 20.37 18.83 -16.13
N ASP A 29 20.13 19.50 -17.26
CA ASP A 29 19.10 20.51 -17.48
C ASP A 29 17.76 19.94 -17.95
N GLU A 30 17.70 18.67 -18.36
CA GLU A 30 16.45 18.04 -18.80
C GLU A 30 15.55 17.65 -17.61
N PRO A 31 14.22 17.87 -17.74
CA PRO A 31 13.24 17.50 -16.72
C PRO A 31 13.14 15.98 -16.58
N LEU A 32 13.06 15.50 -15.34
CA LEU A 32 12.90 14.07 -15.07
C LEU A 32 11.51 13.55 -15.51
N PRO A 33 11.41 12.30 -16.00
CA PRO A 33 10.13 11.66 -16.29
C PRO A 33 9.18 11.55 -15.09
N LEU A 34 9.74 11.40 -13.90
CA LEU A 34 9.09 11.46 -12.59
C LEU A 34 10.04 12.20 -11.63
N ARG A 35 9.51 13.10 -10.80
CA ARG A 35 10.29 13.81 -9.79
C ARG A 35 10.14 13.10 -8.43
N PRO A 36 11.23 12.78 -7.72
CA PRO A 36 11.16 12.29 -6.33
C PRO A 36 10.42 13.27 -5.42
N LEU A 37 9.76 12.75 -4.38
CA LEU A 37 9.03 13.57 -3.41
C LEU A 37 9.96 14.41 -2.52
N THR A 38 11.08 13.83 -2.08
CA THR A 38 12.03 14.47 -1.16
C THR A 38 13.32 14.78 -1.90
N ASP A 39 13.91 15.96 -1.70
CA ASP A 39 15.15 16.36 -2.40
C ASP A 39 16.39 15.55 -1.95
N LEU A 40 16.29 14.85 -0.81
CA LEU A 40 17.36 14.07 -0.18
C LEU A 40 16.87 12.73 0.32
N ILE A 41 17.73 11.72 0.23
CA ILE A 41 17.52 10.37 0.80
C ILE A 41 18.81 9.83 1.42
N SER A 42 18.72 8.81 2.28
CA SER A 42 19.87 8.03 2.77
C SER A 42 20.19 6.82 1.88
N GLU A 43 21.38 6.24 2.01
CA GLU A 43 21.79 5.05 1.22
C GLU A 43 20.81 3.86 1.38
N ASP A 44 20.23 3.69 2.57
CA ASP A 44 19.22 2.67 2.88
C ASP A 44 17.90 2.82 2.10
N GLU A 45 17.61 4.02 1.58
CA GLU A 45 16.42 4.31 0.77
C GLU A 45 16.66 4.02 -0.73
N VAL A 46 17.91 3.87 -1.19
CA VAL A 46 18.26 3.80 -2.63
C VAL A 46 17.59 2.63 -3.34
N GLU A 47 17.52 1.45 -2.71
CA GLU A 47 16.90 0.28 -3.33
C GLU A 47 15.39 0.49 -3.57
N GLY A 48 14.65 0.95 -2.55
CA GLY A 48 13.20 1.17 -2.66
C GLY A 48 12.85 2.30 -3.63
N GLU A 49 13.57 3.43 -3.57
CA GLU A 49 13.35 4.55 -4.51
C GLU A 49 13.69 4.14 -5.96
N CYS A 50 14.72 3.30 -6.18
CA CYS A 50 15.04 2.82 -7.51
C CYS A 50 13.96 1.89 -8.08
N LEU A 51 13.45 0.94 -7.29
CA LEU A 51 12.36 0.07 -7.72
C LEU A 51 11.10 0.87 -8.03
N ASP A 52 10.69 1.78 -7.15
CA ASP A 52 9.49 2.61 -7.32
C ASP A 52 9.57 3.48 -8.58
N LEU A 53 10.65 4.23 -8.76
CA LEU A 53 10.86 5.09 -9.94
C LEU A 53 10.87 4.28 -11.26
N CYS A 54 11.54 3.12 -11.28
CA CYS A 54 11.53 2.25 -12.46
C CYS A 54 10.13 1.68 -12.74
N LEU A 55 9.46 1.14 -11.72
CA LEU A 55 8.15 0.52 -11.85
C LEU A 55 7.08 1.54 -12.30
N GLN A 56 6.95 2.68 -11.61
CA GLN A 56 6.02 3.74 -11.99
C GLN A 56 6.23 4.21 -13.44
N HIS A 57 7.49 4.38 -13.84
CA HIS A 57 7.82 4.83 -15.18
C HIS A 57 7.50 3.77 -16.24
N LEU A 58 7.82 2.50 -16.02
CA LEU A 58 7.51 1.42 -16.96
C LEU A 58 5.99 1.16 -17.07
N CYS A 59 5.26 1.15 -15.95
CA CYS A 59 3.82 0.94 -15.96
C CYS A 59 3.03 2.12 -16.56
N LYS A 60 3.58 3.34 -16.59
CA LYS A 60 3.03 4.48 -17.36
C LYS A 60 2.94 4.18 -18.87
N TYR A 61 3.78 3.31 -19.40
CA TYR A 61 3.76 2.85 -20.80
C TYR A 61 3.11 1.47 -20.98
N ASN A 62 2.34 1.00 -19.99
CA ASN A 62 1.69 -0.31 -19.97
C ASN A 62 2.69 -1.48 -20.15
N CYS A 63 3.89 -1.36 -19.55
CA CYS A 63 4.82 -2.49 -19.47
C CYS A 63 4.17 -3.68 -18.74
N PRO A 64 4.19 -4.90 -19.29
CA PRO A 64 3.74 -6.09 -18.56
C PRO A 64 4.50 -6.20 -17.23
N PHE A 65 3.80 -6.36 -16.10
CA PHE A 65 4.40 -6.26 -14.77
C PHE A 65 5.61 -7.19 -14.61
N THR A 66 5.53 -8.40 -15.17
CA THR A 66 6.61 -9.40 -15.14
C THR A 66 7.90 -8.83 -15.74
N LEU A 67 7.83 -8.09 -16.86
CA LEU A 67 8.95 -7.40 -17.50
C LEU A 67 9.38 -6.16 -16.69
N ALA A 68 8.42 -5.38 -16.19
CA ALA A 68 8.68 -4.19 -15.39
C ALA A 68 9.49 -4.52 -14.12
N ALA A 69 9.08 -5.55 -13.37
CA ALA A 69 9.76 -6.02 -12.17
C ALA A 69 11.20 -6.49 -12.45
N ALA A 70 11.40 -7.22 -13.55
CA ALA A 70 12.73 -7.72 -13.92
C ALA A 70 13.67 -6.59 -14.38
N LEU A 71 13.16 -5.61 -15.13
CA LEU A 71 13.92 -4.42 -15.53
C LEU A 71 14.25 -3.51 -14.33
N ALA A 72 13.27 -3.25 -13.46
CA ALA A 72 13.46 -2.48 -12.23
C ALA A 72 14.51 -3.13 -11.32
N ARG A 73 14.47 -4.46 -11.16
CA ARG A 73 15.46 -5.24 -10.41
C ARG A 73 16.85 -5.16 -11.03
N ALA A 74 16.98 -5.35 -12.35
CA ALA A 74 18.26 -5.20 -13.03
C ALA A 74 18.84 -3.78 -12.84
N THR A 75 17.98 -2.75 -12.89
CA THR A 75 18.37 -1.35 -12.71
C THR A 75 18.82 -1.07 -11.27
N ALA A 76 18.06 -1.53 -10.27
CA ALA A 76 18.43 -1.41 -8.86
C ALA A 76 19.77 -2.09 -8.58
N ASN A 77 20.02 -3.28 -9.14
CA ASN A 77 21.29 -3.98 -8.97
C ASN A 77 22.49 -3.21 -9.57
N ASP A 78 22.32 -2.57 -10.73
CA ASP A 78 23.39 -1.78 -11.40
C ASP A 78 23.62 -0.43 -10.70
N VAL A 79 22.56 0.21 -10.18
CA VAL A 79 22.65 1.43 -9.36
C VAL A 79 23.34 1.14 -8.02
N LEU A 80 23.00 0.03 -7.34
CA LEU A 80 23.63 -0.38 -6.08
C LEU A 80 25.10 -0.84 -6.25
N GLN A 81 25.54 -1.14 -7.48
CA GLN A 81 26.95 -1.43 -7.82
C GLN A 81 27.72 -0.19 -8.31
N SER A 82 27.04 0.93 -8.52
CA SER A 82 27.66 2.19 -8.97
C SER A 82 28.28 2.95 -7.79
N ASP A 83 29.29 3.77 -8.08
CA ASP A 83 29.85 4.69 -7.07
C ASP A 83 28.87 5.85 -6.80
N LEU A 84 28.11 5.73 -5.71
CA LEU A 84 27.14 6.74 -5.32
C LEU A 84 27.76 7.97 -4.62
N SER A 85 29.07 7.97 -4.33
CA SER A 85 29.73 9.04 -3.57
C SER A 85 29.65 10.41 -4.26
N VAL A 86 29.56 10.42 -5.59
CA VAL A 86 29.41 11.63 -6.42
C VAL A 86 28.07 12.34 -6.19
N TYR A 87 27.06 11.63 -5.69
CA TYR A 87 25.72 12.16 -5.41
C TYR A 87 25.52 12.62 -3.97
N HIS A 88 26.50 12.41 -3.09
CA HIS A 88 26.42 12.85 -1.70
C HIS A 88 26.46 14.38 -1.58
N GLN A 89 25.48 14.94 -0.88
CA GLN A 89 25.50 16.33 -0.45
C GLN A 89 26.19 16.46 0.90
N ASN A 90 27.41 17.00 0.90
CA ASN A 90 28.08 17.46 2.11
C ASN A 90 27.37 18.69 2.68
N LYS A 91 26.32 18.49 3.49
CA LYS A 91 25.84 19.52 4.40
C LYS A 91 26.90 19.70 5.49
N ALA A 92 27.68 20.77 5.41
CA ALA A 92 28.39 21.28 6.56
C ALA A 92 27.35 21.72 7.60
N VAL A 93 27.31 21.05 8.75
CA VAL A 93 26.41 21.38 9.86
C VAL A 93 27.25 21.97 10.99
N GLU A 94 26.83 23.13 11.49
CA GLU A 94 27.51 23.87 12.57
C GLU A 94 27.24 23.29 13.98
N ASP A 95 26.65 22.09 14.06
CA ASP A 95 26.29 21.37 15.28
C ASP A 95 26.93 19.97 15.28
N ASN A 96 27.53 19.57 16.42
CA ASN A 96 28.36 18.37 16.59
C ASN A 96 27.58 17.05 16.64
N THR A 97 26.70 16.81 15.69
CA THR A 97 26.04 15.52 15.45
C THR A 97 26.50 14.93 14.13
N GLU A 98 27.05 13.72 14.15
CA GLU A 98 27.44 12.97 12.96
C GLU A 98 26.22 12.77 12.04
N SER A 99 26.10 13.59 11.01
CA SER A 99 25.06 13.45 9.99
C SER A 99 25.46 12.35 9.02
N LEU A 100 24.65 11.28 8.95
CA LEU A 100 24.77 10.26 7.90
C LEU A 100 24.77 10.90 6.50
N PRO A 101 25.55 10.37 5.55
CA PRO A 101 25.60 10.90 4.19
C PRO A 101 24.21 10.86 3.54
N GLN A 102 23.87 11.93 2.82
CA GLN A 102 22.58 12.08 2.13
C GLN A 102 22.82 12.26 0.63
N LEU A 103 22.06 11.53 -0.17
CA LEU A 103 22.10 11.53 -1.62
C LEU A 103 21.11 12.54 -2.19
N ASP A 104 21.54 13.28 -3.21
CA ASP A 104 20.69 14.14 -4.03
C ASP A 104 19.70 13.29 -4.85
N SER A 105 18.42 13.33 -4.48
CA SER A 105 17.41 12.42 -5.06
C SER A 105 17.16 12.69 -6.54
N VAL A 106 17.26 13.96 -6.98
CA VAL A 106 17.03 14.37 -8.37
C VAL A 106 18.15 13.84 -9.26
N LYS A 107 19.40 13.94 -8.82
CA LYS A 107 20.54 13.34 -9.54
C LYS A 107 20.50 11.81 -9.53
N LEU A 108 20.11 11.20 -8.40
CA LEU A 108 19.94 9.76 -8.32
C LEU A 108 18.83 9.26 -9.28
N ALA A 109 17.69 9.94 -9.33
CA ALA A 109 16.61 9.62 -10.28
C ALA A 109 17.09 9.74 -11.73
N ARG A 110 17.92 10.73 -12.07
CA ARG A 110 18.55 10.84 -13.40
C ARG A 110 19.45 9.64 -13.71
N LEU A 111 20.28 9.20 -12.74
CA LEU A 111 21.08 7.98 -12.87
C LEU A 111 20.17 6.77 -13.13
N ILE A 112 19.13 6.58 -12.30
CA ILE A 112 18.17 5.45 -12.39
C ILE A 112 17.53 5.39 -13.78
N PHE A 113 17.01 6.50 -14.33
CA PHE A 113 16.39 6.50 -15.66
C PHE A 113 17.39 6.24 -16.79
N ASN A 114 18.62 6.77 -16.69
CA ASN A 114 19.67 6.46 -17.66
C ASN A 114 20.05 4.98 -17.61
N LYS A 115 20.22 4.39 -16.40
CA LYS A 115 20.50 2.97 -16.22
C LYS A 115 19.38 2.05 -16.70
N LEU A 116 18.12 2.43 -16.47
CA LEU A 116 16.96 1.71 -17.01
C LEU A 116 17.01 1.65 -18.55
N CYS A 117 17.32 2.76 -19.22
CA CYS A 117 17.43 2.79 -20.67
C CYS A 117 18.66 2.03 -21.20
N GLU A 118 19.80 2.05 -20.49
CA GLU A 118 20.96 1.20 -20.80
C GLU A 118 20.57 -0.28 -20.76
N ILE A 119 19.87 -0.72 -19.71
CA ILE A 119 19.43 -2.10 -19.53
C ILE A 119 18.38 -2.51 -20.58
N CYS A 120 17.39 -1.66 -20.86
CA CYS A 120 16.45 -1.88 -21.96
C CYS A 120 17.18 -2.05 -23.31
N CYS A 121 18.21 -1.23 -23.58
CA CYS A 121 19.04 -1.36 -24.79
C CYS A 121 19.86 -2.65 -24.84
N LEU A 122 20.34 -3.14 -23.69
CA LEU A 122 21.05 -4.42 -23.58
C LEU A 122 20.08 -5.59 -23.84
N TRP A 123 18.91 -5.59 -23.19
CA TRP A 123 17.93 -6.67 -23.28
C TRP A 123 17.23 -6.74 -24.65
N LEU A 124 17.15 -5.62 -25.38
CA LEU A 124 16.68 -5.63 -26.77
C LEU A 124 17.66 -6.38 -27.70
N LYS A 125 18.97 -6.35 -27.39
CA LYS A 125 20.00 -7.09 -28.14
C LYS A 125 20.05 -8.55 -27.69
N ASP A 126 20.30 -8.77 -26.40
CA ASP A 126 20.43 -10.09 -25.78
C ASP A 126 19.44 -10.20 -24.62
N PHE A 127 18.31 -10.87 -24.87
CA PHE A 127 17.22 -10.94 -23.90
C PHE A 127 17.49 -12.07 -22.90
N PRO A 128 17.52 -11.79 -21.59
CA PRO A 128 17.88 -12.80 -20.60
C PRO A 128 16.87 -13.94 -20.58
N GLN A 129 17.35 -15.17 -20.42
CA GLN A 129 16.46 -16.31 -20.20
C GLN A 129 15.77 -16.16 -18.84
N ARG A 130 14.44 -16.23 -18.84
CA ARG A 130 13.62 -16.05 -17.63
C ARG A 130 12.88 -17.33 -17.27
N ARG A 131 12.78 -17.60 -15.95
CA ARG A 131 11.78 -18.52 -15.40
C ARG A 131 10.42 -17.86 -15.52
N ARG A 132 9.41 -18.64 -15.93
CA ARG A 132 8.01 -18.22 -15.96
C ARG A 132 7.37 -18.51 -14.60
N SER A 133 6.65 -17.54 -14.03
CA SER A 133 5.83 -17.77 -12.84
C SER A 133 4.74 -18.80 -13.13
N GLN A 134 4.40 -19.63 -12.16
CA GLN A 134 3.27 -20.56 -12.25
C GLN A 134 2.02 -19.96 -11.59
N ALA A 135 2.20 -19.21 -10.50
CA ALA A 135 1.13 -18.42 -9.91
C ALA A 135 0.95 -17.08 -10.65
N TYR A 136 -0.30 -16.78 -11.02
CA TYR A 136 -0.74 -15.47 -11.47
C TYR A 136 -2.03 -15.13 -10.72
N TYR A 137 -1.97 -14.09 -9.88
CA TYR A 137 -3.14 -13.58 -9.17
C TYR A 137 -3.75 -12.45 -9.99
N GLU A 138 -4.97 -12.64 -10.48
CA GLU A 138 -5.73 -11.57 -11.14
C GLU A 138 -6.11 -10.54 -10.06
N THR A 139 -5.97 -9.24 -10.36
CA THR A 139 -6.22 -8.17 -9.39
C THR A 139 -7.07 -7.06 -9.97
N SER A 140 -8.05 -6.61 -9.19
CA SER A 140 -8.80 -5.38 -9.45
C SER A 140 -8.44 -4.36 -8.39
N ILE A 141 -8.16 -3.12 -8.80
CA ILE A 141 -7.65 -2.07 -7.92
C ILE A 141 -8.37 -0.78 -8.29
N HIS A 142 -8.82 -0.03 -7.28
CA HIS A 142 -9.28 1.33 -7.48
C HIS A 142 -9.00 2.18 -6.26
N ALA A 143 -8.43 3.37 -6.48
CA ALA A 143 -8.09 4.32 -5.43
C ALA A 143 -8.59 5.72 -5.80
N ILE A 144 -9.34 6.37 -4.90
CA ILE A 144 -9.88 7.70 -5.13
C ILE A 144 -9.66 8.64 -3.95
N LYS A 145 -9.34 9.89 -4.28
CA LYS A 145 -9.29 11.01 -3.32
C LYS A 145 -10.66 11.27 -2.66
N ASN A 146 -11.74 11.02 -3.40
CA ASN A 146 -13.12 11.28 -2.99
C ASN A 146 -13.30 12.73 -2.48
N MET A 147 -13.85 12.94 -1.27
CA MET A 147 -14.16 14.25 -0.71
C MET A 147 -12.97 14.92 0.03
N ARG A 148 -11.88 14.19 0.29
CA ARG A 148 -10.69 14.74 0.95
C ARG A 148 -9.95 15.74 0.06
N ARG A 149 -9.15 16.62 0.68
CA ARG A 149 -8.37 17.65 -0.03
C ARG A 149 -7.16 17.08 -0.79
N LYS A 150 -6.58 16.00 -0.25
CA LYS A 150 -5.42 15.28 -0.77
C LYS A 150 -5.75 13.80 -0.86
N MET A 151 -4.99 13.07 -1.66
CA MET A 151 -4.91 11.61 -1.64
C MET A 151 -3.69 11.27 -0.80
N GLU A 152 -3.91 10.79 0.43
CA GLU A 152 -2.85 10.44 1.37
C GLU A 152 -2.62 8.92 1.43
N ASP A 153 -3.59 8.12 0.95
CA ASP A 153 -3.43 6.67 0.71
C ASP A 153 -2.32 6.33 -0.30
N LYS A 154 -1.69 5.17 -0.07
CA LYS A 154 -0.87 4.43 -1.03
C LYS A 154 -1.23 2.96 -1.03
N HIS A 155 -0.87 2.27 -2.11
CA HIS A 155 -1.01 0.83 -2.21
C HIS A 155 0.11 0.23 -3.08
N VAL A 156 0.38 -1.05 -2.87
CA VAL A 156 1.43 -1.81 -3.57
C VAL A 156 0.84 -3.14 -4.04
N VAL A 157 1.09 -3.49 -5.29
CA VAL A 157 0.68 -4.76 -5.90
C VAL A 157 1.87 -5.36 -6.65
N ILE A 158 2.39 -6.47 -6.12
CA ILE A 158 3.54 -7.19 -6.65
C ILE A 158 3.14 -8.67 -6.81
N PRO A 159 2.48 -9.06 -7.91
CA PRO A 159 2.06 -10.43 -8.16
C PRO A 159 3.23 -11.40 -8.46
N GLU A 160 4.39 -10.88 -8.86
CA GLU A 160 5.63 -11.67 -9.06
C GLU A 160 6.77 -11.16 -8.17
N PHE A 161 6.67 -11.40 -6.85
CA PHE A 161 7.67 -10.95 -5.87
C PHE A 161 9.05 -11.55 -6.16
N ASN A 162 9.11 -12.81 -6.58
CA ASN A 162 10.34 -13.48 -7.00
C ASN A 162 11.05 -12.77 -8.15
N ALA A 163 10.30 -12.24 -9.13
CA ALA A 163 10.89 -11.52 -10.26
C ALA A 163 11.46 -10.18 -9.82
N LEU A 164 10.73 -9.45 -8.95
CA LEU A 164 11.17 -8.17 -8.41
C LEU A 164 12.42 -8.27 -7.52
N PHE A 165 12.68 -9.43 -6.90
CA PHE A 165 13.82 -9.63 -6.00
C PHE A 165 14.82 -10.73 -6.42
N SER A 166 14.70 -11.27 -7.63
CA SER A 166 15.56 -12.35 -8.17
C SER A 166 15.59 -13.63 -7.32
N LEU A 167 14.48 -13.99 -6.68
CA LEU A 167 14.38 -15.18 -5.82
C LEU A 167 14.15 -16.44 -6.67
N GLN A 168 15.19 -17.24 -6.87
CA GLN A 168 15.13 -18.44 -7.73
C GLN A 168 14.81 -19.73 -6.97
N ASP A 169 15.31 -19.86 -5.74
CA ASP A 169 15.26 -21.10 -4.92
C ASP A 169 14.11 -21.14 -3.90
N GLN A 170 13.04 -20.40 -4.17
CA GLN A 170 11.85 -20.33 -3.31
C GLN A 170 10.57 -20.59 -4.14
N GLU A 171 9.48 -20.88 -3.44
CA GLU A 171 8.13 -20.92 -4.03
C GLU A 171 7.75 -19.57 -4.65
N ASP A 172 6.76 -19.60 -5.56
CA ASP A 172 6.18 -18.39 -6.12
C ASP A 172 5.53 -17.56 -5.00
N GLN A 173 5.81 -16.26 -4.99
CA GLN A 173 5.39 -15.32 -3.96
C GLN A 173 4.76 -14.07 -4.55
N ALA A 174 3.77 -13.53 -3.84
CA ALA A 174 3.11 -12.27 -4.17
C ALA A 174 2.92 -11.41 -2.92
N TYR A 175 2.93 -10.09 -3.10
CA TYR A 175 2.81 -9.11 -2.03
C TYR A 175 1.77 -8.05 -2.43
N PHE A 176 0.81 -7.79 -1.56
CA PHE A 176 -0.18 -6.74 -1.74
C PHE A 176 -0.31 -5.94 -0.44
N ALA A 177 -0.45 -4.62 -0.54
CA ALA A 177 -0.55 -3.76 0.64
C ALA A 177 -1.38 -2.51 0.40
N VAL A 178 -2.06 -2.03 1.44
CA VAL A 178 -2.72 -0.72 1.51
C VAL A 178 -2.15 0.03 2.72
N PHE A 179 -1.87 1.32 2.52
CA PHE A 179 -1.33 2.25 3.50
C PHE A 179 -2.20 3.50 3.50
N ASP A 180 -3.08 3.66 4.50
CA ASP A 180 -3.86 4.88 4.71
C ASP A 180 -2.95 5.92 5.38
N GLY A 181 -2.80 7.10 4.78
CA GLY A 181 -1.88 8.15 5.24
C GLY A 181 -2.62 9.28 5.95
N HIS A 182 -2.09 9.74 7.09
CA HIS A 182 -2.69 10.84 7.83
C HIS A 182 -1.68 11.94 8.19
N GLY A 183 -2.11 13.19 8.06
CA GLY A 183 -1.27 14.36 8.34
C GLY A 183 -0.22 14.66 7.26
N GLY A 184 -0.27 13.93 6.13
CA GLY A 184 0.69 13.97 5.04
C GLY A 184 0.85 12.60 4.38
N VAL A 185 1.22 12.59 3.11
CA VAL A 185 1.35 11.37 2.27
C VAL A 185 2.72 10.69 2.40
N ASP A 186 3.68 11.35 3.06
CA ASP A 186 5.08 10.95 3.08
C ASP A 186 5.31 9.62 3.82
N ALA A 187 4.57 9.37 4.90
CA ALA A 187 4.61 8.11 5.64
C ALA A 187 4.09 6.93 4.79
N ALA A 188 2.92 7.10 4.15
CA ALA A 188 2.32 6.10 3.26
C ALA A 188 3.23 5.82 2.05
N THR A 189 3.88 6.85 1.49
CA THR A 189 4.82 6.69 0.37
C THR A 189 6.12 6.00 0.81
N TYR A 190 6.63 6.33 1.99
CA TYR A 190 7.78 5.64 2.54
C TYR A 190 7.47 4.14 2.78
N ALA A 191 6.30 3.83 3.35
CA ALA A 191 5.87 2.47 3.55
C ALA A 191 5.68 1.71 2.22
N SER A 192 5.10 2.33 1.19
CA SER A 192 4.97 1.70 -0.14
C SER A 192 6.33 1.39 -0.77
N ASN A 193 7.27 2.32 -0.68
CA ASN A 193 8.57 2.20 -1.35
C ASN A 193 9.52 1.24 -0.63
N HIS A 194 9.46 1.19 0.72
CA HIS A 194 10.51 0.54 1.51
C HIS A 194 10.08 -0.72 2.28
N LEU A 195 8.79 -0.92 2.63
CA LEU A 195 8.39 -2.05 3.47
C LEU A 195 8.65 -3.41 2.81
N HIS A 196 8.33 -3.54 1.53
CA HIS A 196 8.53 -4.76 0.75
C HIS A 196 10.02 -5.09 0.51
N VAL A 197 10.88 -4.07 0.47
CA VAL A 197 12.35 -4.22 0.45
C VAL A 197 12.87 -4.63 1.82
N ASN A 198 12.43 -3.95 2.88
CA ASN A 198 12.80 -4.26 4.27
C ASN A 198 12.40 -5.69 4.68
N LEU A 199 11.34 -6.25 4.07
CA LEU A 199 10.89 -7.64 4.22
C LEU A 199 11.91 -8.65 3.64
N VAL A 200 12.22 -8.56 2.34
CA VAL A 200 13.10 -9.54 1.68
C VAL A 200 14.54 -9.50 2.21
N ARG A 201 14.93 -8.38 2.82
CA ARG A 201 16.25 -8.18 3.45
C ARG A 201 16.35 -8.73 4.88
N GLN A 202 15.26 -9.20 5.50
CA GLN A 202 15.34 -9.86 6.81
C GLN A 202 16.08 -11.20 6.72
N GLU A 203 16.99 -11.48 7.66
CA GLU A 203 17.70 -12.76 7.76
C GLU A 203 16.72 -13.95 7.86
N MET A 204 15.59 -13.75 8.54
CA MET A 204 14.55 -14.75 8.78
C MET A 204 13.63 -15.00 7.57
N PHE A 205 13.68 -14.17 6.52
CA PHE A 205 12.69 -14.14 5.43
C PHE A 205 12.46 -15.49 4.74
N SER A 206 13.49 -16.35 4.67
CA SER A 206 13.38 -17.66 4.05
C SER A 206 12.71 -18.70 4.95
N GLN A 207 12.85 -18.58 6.27
CA GLN A 207 12.39 -19.57 7.25
C GLN A 207 11.06 -19.18 7.90
N ASP A 208 10.89 -17.90 8.21
CA ASP A 208 9.72 -17.33 8.89
C ASP A 208 9.34 -15.98 8.26
N PRO A 209 8.48 -15.98 7.23
CA PRO A 209 7.98 -14.75 6.60
C PRO A 209 7.14 -13.89 7.55
N THR A 210 6.53 -14.50 8.57
CA THR A 210 5.62 -13.81 9.48
C THR A 210 6.40 -12.94 10.46
N GLU A 211 7.42 -13.51 11.12
CA GLU A 211 8.38 -12.75 11.93
C GLU A 211 9.16 -11.74 11.07
N ALA A 212 9.51 -12.09 9.83
CA ALA A 212 10.16 -11.17 8.90
C ALA A 212 9.28 -9.97 8.54
N LEU A 213 7.96 -10.14 8.38
CA LEU A 213 7.01 -9.04 8.18
C LEU A 213 6.97 -8.10 9.39
N CYS A 214 6.85 -8.63 10.61
CA CYS A 214 6.83 -7.79 11.83
C CYS A 214 8.13 -7.00 11.99
N ARG A 215 9.29 -7.61 11.73
CA ARG A 215 10.58 -6.90 11.72
C ARG A 215 10.67 -5.86 10.61
N ALA A 216 10.13 -6.13 9.43
CA ALA A 216 10.09 -5.17 8.33
C ALA A 216 9.23 -3.96 8.65
N PHE A 217 8.05 -4.15 9.26
CA PHE A 217 7.19 -3.06 9.74
C PHE A 217 7.96 -2.18 10.74
N LYS A 218 8.56 -2.80 11.76
CA LYS A 218 9.33 -2.09 12.78
C LYS A 218 10.53 -1.33 12.21
N LEU A 219 11.31 -1.96 11.32
CA LEU A 219 12.44 -1.32 10.65
C LEU A 219 11.98 -0.15 9.76
N THR A 220 10.83 -0.28 9.11
CA THR A 220 10.24 0.79 8.28
C THR A 220 9.79 1.97 9.13
N ASP A 221 9.17 1.72 10.29
CA ASP A 221 8.84 2.77 11.28
C ASP A 221 10.09 3.46 11.82
N GLU A 222 11.10 2.71 12.26
CA GLU A 222 12.35 3.25 12.79
C GLU A 222 13.09 4.12 11.76
N ARG A 223 13.17 3.67 10.50
CA ARG A 223 13.77 4.44 9.40
C ARG A 223 12.92 5.67 9.02
N PHE A 224 11.59 5.54 8.99
CA PHE A 224 10.72 6.68 8.69
C PHE A 224 10.74 7.73 9.80
N VAL A 225 10.80 7.36 11.08
CA VAL A 225 10.96 8.30 12.20
C VAL A 225 12.26 9.10 12.06
N GLN A 226 13.36 8.46 11.63
CA GLN A 226 14.60 9.17 11.32
C GLN A 226 14.41 10.16 10.17
N LYS A 227 13.78 9.74 9.07
CA LYS A 227 13.43 10.62 7.93
C LYS A 227 12.57 11.80 8.37
N ALA A 228 11.50 11.55 9.12
CA ALA A 228 10.59 12.54 9.66
C ALA A 228 11.29 13.55 10.58
N SER A 229 12.26 13.12 11.39
CA SER A 229 13.09 14.02 12.20
C SER A 229 13.98 14.93 11.33
N ARG A 230 14.62 14.37 10.29
CA ARG A 230 15.46 15.12 9.34
C ARG A 230 14.67 16.17 8.54
N GLU A 231 13.44 15.82 8.14
CA GLU A 231 12.60 16.60 7.22
C GLU A 231 11.47 17.38 7.94
N ARG A 232 11.36 17.24 9.26
CA ARG A 232 10.32 17.85 10.14
C ARG A 232 8.89 17.42 9.78
N LEU A 233 8.72 16.17 9.37
CA LEU A 233 7.44 15.56 9.06
C LEU A 233 6.72 15.13 10.35
N ARG A 234 5.38 15.14 10.31
CA ARG A 234 4.48 14.78 11.42
C ARG A 234 3.38 13.81 11.00
N CYS A 235 3.48 13.28 9.79
CA CYS A 235 2.52 12.31 9.27
C CYS A 235 2.78 10.92 9.84
N GLY A 236 1.72 10.11 9.79
CA GLY A 236 1.79 8.68 10.02
C GLY A 236 1.02 7.95 8.93
N THR A 237 1.09 6.62 8.98
CA THR A 237 0.30 5.77 8.09
C THR A 237 -0.05 4.46 8.79
N THR A 238 -1.25 3.96 8.48
CA THR A 238 -1.60 2.55 8.70
C THR A 238 -0.87 1.68 7.69
N GLY A 239 -0.92 0.35 7.87
CA GLY A 239 -0.48 -0.57 6.83
C GLY A 239 -1.10 -1.94 7.05
N VAL A 240 -1.73 -2.47 6.02
CA VAL A 240 -2.14 -3.88 5.95
C VAL A 240 -1.43 -4.54 4.77
N VAL A 241 -0.80 -5.67 5.03
CA VAL A 241 -0.02 -6.45 4.05
C VAL A 241 -0.55 -7.87 4.00
N THR A 242 -0.80 -8.36 2.78
CA THR A 242 -0.90 -9.79 2.48
C THR A 242 0.31 -10.24 1.70
N PHE A 243 0.91 -11.33 2.15
CA PHE A 243 2.06 -11.95 1.52
C PHE A 243 1.77 -13.43 1.30
N LEU A 244 1.71 -13.84 0.04
CA LEU A 244 1.49 -15.23 -0.37
C LEU A 244 2.84 -15.88 -0.63
N ARG A 245 3.03 -17.10 -0.10
CA ARG A 245 4.15 -17.99 -0.46
C ARG A 245 3.60 -19.40 -0.65
N GLY A 246 3.65 -19.91 -1.89
CA GLY A 246 3.06 -21.21 -2.21
C GLY A 246 1.56 -21.22 -1.88
N ARG A 247 1.15 -22.07 -0.93
CA ARG A 247 -0.23 -22.12 -0.39
C ARG A 247 -0.39 -21.48 1.00
N THR A 248 0.59 -20.71 1.47
CA THR A 248 0.50 -20.00 2.77
C THR A 248 0.21 -18.51 2.55
N LEU A 249 -0.83 -18.01 3.21
CA LEU A 249 -1.14 -16.59 3.34
C LEU A 249 -0.62 -16.06 4.67
N HIS A 250 0.34 -15.15 4.61
CA HIS A 250 0.81 -14.37 5.74
C HIS A 250 0.12 -13.00 5.72
N VAL A 251 -0.41 -12.57 6.86
CA VAL A 251 -1.02 -11.25 7.03
C VAL A 251 -0.26 -10.52 8.14
N ALA A 252 0.10 -9.27 7.91
CA ALA A 252 0.65 -8.39 8.93
C ALA A 252 0.04 -7.01 8.81
N TRP A 253 -0.35 -6.41 9.93
CA TRP A 253 -1.05 -5.13 9.93
C TRP A 253 -0.74 -4.26 11.15
N LEU A 254 -0.94 -2.96 10.94
CA LEU A 254 -0.82 -1.92 11.95
C LEU A 254 -1.78 -0.77 11.56
N GLY A 255 -2.44 -0.18 12.54
CA GLY A 255 -3.60 0.70 12.29
C GLY A 255 -4.87 -0.10 11.93
N ASP A 256 -5.79 0.54 11.22
CA ASP A 256 -7.17 0.11 11.00
C ASP A 256 -7.60 -0.07 9.54
N SER A 257 -6.68 0.10 8.58
CA SER A 257 -6.78 -0.60 7.29
C SER A 257 -6.91 -2.10 7.52
N GLN A 258 -7.73 -2.77 6.71
CA GLN A 258 -8.17 -4.14 6.95
C GLN A 258 -7.99 -5.04 5.72
N VAL A 259 -7.89 -6.34 5.99
CA VAL A 259 -8.05 -7.40 4.98
C VAL A 259 -9.15 -8.37 5.38
N MET A 260 -9.98 -8.71 4.40
CA MET A 260 -11.01 -9.76 4.49
C MET A 260 -10.69 -10.86 3.48
N LEU A 261 -10.84 -12.11 3.88
CA LEU A 261 -10.87 -13.26 2.97
C LEU A 261 -12.31 -13.61 2.63
N VAL A 262 -12.58 -13.98 1.39
CA VAL A 262 -13.81 -14.64 1.00
C VAL A 262 -13.50 -16.09 0.61
N ARG A 263 -14.21 -17.02 1.25
CA ARG A 263 -14.08 -18.47 1.05
C ARG A 263 -15.48 -19.04 0.82
N ARG A 264 -15.69 -19.73 -0.31
CA ARG A 264 -17.00 -20.27 -0.74
C ARG A 264 -18.15 -19.25 -0.63
N GLY A 265 -17.90 -17.99 -1.00
CA GLY A 265 -18.87 -16.90 -0.96
C GLY A 265 -19.20 -16.37 0.44
N GLN A 266 -18.42 -16.70 1.47
CA GLN A 266 -18.59 -16.19 2.84
C GLN A 266 -17.37 -15.39 3.29
N ALA A 267 -17.61 -14.29 4.02
CA ALA A 267 -16.56 -13.47 4.60
C ALA A 267 -15.90 -14.15 5.81
N VAL A 268 -14.58 -14.08 5.89
CA VAL A 268 -13.75 -14.64 6.96
C VAL A 268 -12.91 -13.51 7.58
N GLU A 269 -13.07 -13.29 8.89
CA GLU A 269 -12.25 -12.35 9.68
C GLU A 269 -10.82 -12.89 9.79
N LEU A 270 -9.83 -12.19 9.22
CA LEU A 270 -8.42 -12.56 9.30
C LEU A 270 -7.64 -11.79 10.38
N MET A 271 -8.14 -10.64 10.81
CA MET A 271 -7.42 -9.68 11.63
C MET A 271 -8.38 -8.76 12.38
N LYS A 272 -7.90 -8.06 13.41
CA LYS A 272 -8.67 -7.06 14.16
C LYS A 272 -7.97 -5.70 14.11
N PRO A 273 -8.65 -4.64 13.62
CA PRO A 273 -8.03 -3.32 13.44
C PRO A 273 -7.57 -2.71 14.78
N HIS A 274 -6.51 -1.91 14.73
CA HIS A 274 -5.92 -1.23 15.89
C HIS A 274 -6.65 0.08 16.21
N LYS A 275 -7.94 -0.03 16.57
CA LYS A 275 -8.74 1.09 17.07
C LYS A 275 -8.41 1.33 18.58
N PRO A 276 -8.35 2.59 19.07
CA PRO A 276 -7.93 2.90 20.45
C PRO A 276 -8.77 2.29 21.57
N ASP A 277 -10.00 1.86 21.32
CA ASP A 277 -10.88 1.17 22.26
C ASP A 277 -10.75 -0.36 22.28
N ARG A 278 -9.89 -0.94 21.42
CA ARG A 278 -9.49 -2.35 21.56
C ARG A 278 -8.84 -2.52 22.94
N GLU A 279 -9.36 -3.43 23.75
CA GLU A 279 -9.09 -3.46 25.20
C GLU A 279 -7.60 -3.61 25.54
N ASP A 280 -6.86 -4.42 24.78
CA ASP A 280 -5.40 -4.58 24.90
C ASP A 280 -4.62 -3.31 24.51
N GLU A 281 -5.01 -2.65 23.43
CA GLU A 281 -4.42 -1.38 22.97
C GLU A 281 -4.68 -0.24 23.96
N LYS A 282 -5.90 -0.15 24.47
CA LYS A 282 -6.27 0.80 25.53
C LYS A 282 -5.44 0.57 26.79
N GLN A 283 -5.36 -0.67 27.28
CA GLN A 283 -4.52 -1.01 28.44
C GLN A 283 -3.04 -0.67 28.21
N ARG A 284 -2.51 -0.94 27.00
CA ARG A 284 -1.14 -0.56 26.61
C ARG A 284 -0.94 0.96 26.65
N ILE A 285 -1.86 1.74 26.10
CA ILE A 285 -1.81 3.22 26.09
C ILE A 285 -1.88 3.78 27.52
N GLU A 286 -2.82 3.30 28.34
CA GLU A 286 -3.00 3.74 29.72
C GLU A 286 -1.80 3.36 30.61
N ALA A 287 -1.20 2.18 30.41
CA ALA A 287 0.02 1.75 31.11
C ALA A 287 1.25 2.61 30.76
N LEU A 288 1.28 3.22 29.57
CA LEU A 288 2.29 4.20 29.17
C LEU A 288 2.02 5.61 29.73
N GLY A 289 0.92 5.82 30.44
CA GLY A 289 0.49 7.12 30.97
C GLY A 289 -0.33 7.96 29.98
N GLY A 290 -0.76 7.38 28.87
CA GLY A 290 -1.69 7.98 27.92
C GLY A 290 -3.14 7.81 28.35
N CYS A 291 -4.07 8.24 27.49
CA CYS A 291 -5.49 8.06 27.69
C CYS A 291 -6.23 7.85 26.37
N VAL A 292 -7.38 7.16 26.42
CA VAL A 292 -8.27 6.95 25.29
C VAL A 292 -9.55 7.75 25.53
N ILE A 293 -9.84 8.70 24.62
CA ILE A 293 -10.93 9.67 24.78
C ILE A 293 -11.91 9.55 23.60
N TRP A 294 -13.21 9.49 23.90
CA TRP A 294 -14.25 9.59 22.88
C TRP A 294 -14.47 11.05 22.45
N PHE A 295 -14.23 11.35 21.18
CA PHE A 295 -14.56 12.64 20.57
C PHE A 295 -15.07 12.43 19.13
N GLY A 296 -16.31 11.94 19.02
CA GLY A 296 -16.94 11.50 17.77
C GLY A 296 -16.46 10.12 17.29
N THR A 297 -15.20 9.80 17.55
CA THR A 297 -14.59 8.47 17.52
C THR A 297 -13.60 8.35 18.69
N TRP A 298 -13.12 7.16 19.01
CA TRP A 298 -12.09 6.95 20.03
C TRP A 298 -10.74 7.48 19.56
N ARG A 299 -10.03 8.21 20.44
CA ARG A 299 -8.75 8.85 20.11
C ARG A 299 -7.71 8.71 21.21
N VAL A 300 -6.49 8.37 20.82
CA VAL A 300 -5.29 8.37 21.69
C VAL A 300 -4.93 9.81 22.05
N ASN A 301 -4.92 10.11 23.35
CA ASN A 301 -4.70 11.45 23.90
C ASN A 301 -5.58 12.54 23.26
N GLY A 302 -6.77 12.16 22.77
CA GLY A 302 -7.70 13.05 22.06
C GLY A 302 -7.28 13.44 20.63
N SER A 303 -6.19 12.88 20.10
CA SER A 303 -5.62 13.26 18.79
C SER A 303 -5.89 12.21 17.69
N LEU A 304 -5.22 11.06 17.72
CA LEU A 304 -5.24 10.07 16.64
C LEU A 304 -6.30 8.98 16.87
N SER A 305 -7.01 8.58 15.81
CA SER A 305 -8.07 7.55 15.83
C SER A 305 -7.57 6.12 15.61
N VAL A 306 -6.25 5.93 15.55
CA VAL A 306 -5.54 4.64 15.50
C VAL A 306 -4.66 4.51 16.74
N SER A 307 -4.36 3.28 17.16
CA SER A 307 -3.44 3.01 18.28
C SER A 307 -2.02 2.59 17.85
N ARG A 308 -1.83 2.21 16.58
CA ARG A 308 -0.53 1.82 15.99
C ARG A 308 -0.37 2.45 14.60
N ALA A 309 0.84 2.91 14.28
CA ALA A 309 1.16 3.57 13.01
C ALA A 309 2.67 3.56 12.70
N ILE A 310 3.02 3.56 11.42
CA ILE A 310 4.35 3.94 10.92
C ILE A 310 4.41 5.46 10.94
N GLY A 311 5.46 6.05 11.52
CA GLY A 311 5.55 7.50 11.73
C GLY A 311 4.93 7.94 13.04
N ASP A 312 4.15 9.03 13.03
CA ASP A 312 3.57 9.64 14.23
C ASP A 312 4.59 9.87 15.36
N SER A 313 5.76 10.38 15.00
CA SER A 313 6.92 10.54 15.89
C SER A 313 6.60 11.34 17.17
N GLU A 314 5.72 12.34 17.08
CA GLU A 314 5.27 13.15 18.22
C GLU A 314 4.27 12.44 19.15
N HIS A 315 3.74 11.28 18.75
CA HIS A 315 2.79 10.45 19.52
C HIS A 315 3.39 9.12 20.02
N LYS A 316 4.64 8.77 19.66
CA LYS A 316 5.34 7.64 20.27
C LYS A 316 5.67 7.94 21.75
N PRO A 317 5.56 6.98 22.68
CA PRO A 317 5.32 5.55 22.47
C PRO A 317 3.85 5.12 22.48
N TYR A 318 2.89 6.04 22.66
CA TYR A 318 1.46 5.69 22.72
C TYR A 318 0.99 5.06 21.41
N ILE A 319 1.45 5.62 20.28
CA ILE A 319 1.37 5.00 18.97
C ILE A 319 2.65 4.20 18.73
N CYS A 320 2.56 2.88 18.64
CA CYS A 320 3.72 2.02 18.37
C CYS A 320 3.79 1.57 16.89
N GLY A 321 4.99 1.23 16.44
CA GLY A 321 5.29 0.68 15.11
C GLY A 321 5.29 -0.85 15.05
N ASP A 322 4.83 -1.51 16.10
CA ASP A 322 4.83 -2.97 16.20
C ASP A 322 3.57 -3.54 15.53
N ALA A 323 3.72 -4.31 14.44
CA ALA A 323 2.60 -4.90 13.71
C ALA A 323 2.10 -6.21 14.36
N ASP A 324 0.78 -6.38 14.41
CA ASP A 324 0.17 -7.69 14.66
C ASP A 324 0.25 -8.55 13.38
N HIS A 325 0.17 -9.88 13.51
CA HIS A 325 0.30 -10.80 12.40
C HIS A 325 -0.61 -12.03 12.52
N SER A 326 -0.84 -12.70 11.39
CA SER A 326 -1.58 -13.96 11.30
C SER A 326 -1.07 -14.79 10.11
N THR A 327 -1.33 -16.10 10.12
CA THR A 327 -0.88 -17.00 9.06
C THR A 327 -1.93 -18.08 8.82
N PHE A 328 -2.28 -18.27 7.55
CA PHE A 328 -3.37 -19.14 7.12
C PHE A 328 -2.88 -20.09 6.02
N GLN A 329 -3.27 -21.35 6.10
CA GLN A 329 -3.07 -22.31 5.01
C GLN A 329 -4.26 -22.21 4.03
N LEU A 330 -3.95 -22.20 2.74
CA LEU A 330 -4.91 -22.09 1.64
C LEU A 330 -5.19 -23.48 1.05
N ASP A 331 -6.41 -23.97 1.26
CA ASP A 331 -6.83 -25.28 0.74
C ASP A 331 -7.21 -25.21 -0.75
N GLY A 332 -7.54 -24.03 -1.27
CA GLY A 332 -8.00 -23.79 -2.64
C GLY A 332 -9.52 -23.57 -2.75
N SER A 333 -10.23 -23.53 -1.63
CA SER A 333 -11.63 -23.10 -1.54
C SER A 333 -11.79 -21.59 -1.34
N GLU A 334 -10.68 -20.87 -1.19
CA GLU A 334 -10.63 -19.42 -1.16
C GLU A 334 -10.95 -18.80 -2.53
N ASP A 335 -11.79 -17.77 -2.52
CA ASP A 335 -12.24 -17.09 -3.73
C ASP A 335 -11.32 -15.89 -4.04
N TYR A 336 -11.23 -14.96 -3.09
CA TYR A 336 -10.47 -13.71 -3.21
C TYR A 336 -10.21 -13.06 -1.84
N LEU A 337 -9.23 -12.16 -1.81
CA LEU A 337 -8.95 -11.25 -0.70
C LEU A 337 -9.42 -9.83 -1.05
N ILE A 338 -9.92 -9.07 -0.09
CA ILE A 338 -10.16 -7.63 -0.20
C ILE A 338 -9.27 -6.91 0.81
N LEU A 339 -8.34 -6.07 0.35
CA LEU A 339 -7.56 -5.14 1.19
C LEU A 339 -8.10 -3.72 0.95
N ALA A 340 -8.40 -2.99 2.03
CA ALA A 340 -8.83 -1.59 1.91
C ALA A 340 -8.56 -0.76 3.18
N CYS A 341 -8.58 0.57 3.02
CA CYS A 341 -8.52 1.55 4.10
C CYS A 341 -9.87 1.71 4.83
N ASP A 342 -9.90 2.50 5.90
CA ASP A 342 -11.12 2.71 6.69
C ASP A 342 -12.22 3.43 5.88
N GLY A 343 -11.85 4.29 4.92
CA GLY A 343 -12.77 4.93 3.98
C GLY A 343 -13.62 3.98 3.13
N PHE A 344 -13.28 2.69 3.08
CA PHE A 344 -14.17 1.62 2.64
C PHE A 344 -14.91 0.97 3.82
N TYR A 345 -14.17 0.38 4.77
CA TYR A 345 -14.71 -0.48 5.82
C TYR A 345 -15.58 0.21 6.88
N ASP A 346 -15.46 1.53 7.08
CA ASP A 346 -16.35 2.31 7.96
C ASP A 346 -17.76 2.47 7.36
N THR A 347 -17.98 2.13 6.08
CA THR A 347 -19.27 2.31 5.38
C THR A 347 -19.83 1.07 4.72
N VAL A 348 -19.00 0.10 4.33
CA VAL A 348 -19.42 -1.14 3.64
C VAL A 348 -19.24 -2.34 4.56
N SER A 349 -20.33 -3.06 4.81
CA SER A 349 -20.30 -4.30 5.61
C SER A 349 -19.66 -5.48 4.85
N PRO A 350 -19.10 -6.49 5.54
CA PRO A 350 -18.56 -7.70 4.91
C PRO A 350 -19.53 -8.38 3.93
N ASP A 351 -20.80 -8.56 4.33
CA ASP A 351 -21.84 -9.18 3.50
C ASP A 351 -22.19 -8.35 2.26
N GLU A 352 -22.17 -7.02 2.38
CA GLU A 352 -22.36 -6.12 1.26
C GLU A 352 -21.18 -6.15 0.28
N ALA A 353 -19.94 -6.18 0.80
CA ALA A 353 -18.75 -6.32 -0.04
C ALA A 353 -18.79 -7.63 -0.84
N VAL A 354 -19.10 -8.75 -0.18
CA VAL A 354 -19.28 -10.06 -0.83
C VAL A 354 -20.37 -9.99 -1.92
N ARG A 355 -21.52 -9.40 -1.62
CA ARG A 355 -22.62 -9.23 -2.57
C ARG A 355 -22.20 -8.40 -3.79
N VAL A 356 -21.56 -7.25 -3.60
CA VAL A 356 -21.12 -6.37 -4.70
C VAL A 356 -20.13 -7.07 -5.64
N VAL A 357 -19.21 -7.89 -5.10
CA VAL A 357 -18.31 -8.70 -5.93
C VAL A 357 -19.08 -9.79 -6.66
N SER A 358 -19.94 -10.54 -5.96
CA SER A 358 -20.74 -11.64 -6.53
C SER A 358 -21.64 -11.16 -7.67
N ASP A 359 -22.39 -10.08 -7.44
CA ASP A 359 -23.29 -9.48 -8.43
C ASP A 359 -22.49 -9.04 -9.67
N HIS A 360 -21.34 -8.37 -9.49
CA HIS A 360 -20.50 -7.95 -10.63
C HIS A 360 -19.98 -9.14 -11.45
N LEU A 361 -19.43 -10.16 -10.80
CA LEU A 361 -18.92 -11.36 -11.48
C LEU A 361 -20.05 -12.09 -12.22
N GLN A 362 -21.25 -12.18 -11.64
CA GLN A 362 -22.40 -12.81 -12.28
C GLN A 362 -22.91 -12.01 -13.49
N GLU A 363 -23.03 -10.68 -13.37
CA GLU A 363 -23.47 -9.80 -14.46
C GLU A 363 -22.47 -9.75 -15.63
N ASN A 364 -21.17 -9.88 -15.35
CA ASN A 364 -20.09 -9.65 -16.32
C ASN A 364 -19.31 -10.93 -16.66
N ALA A 365 -19.96 -12.10 -16.52
CA ALA A 365 -19.42 -13.41 -16.91
C ALA A 365 -18.02 -13.74 -16.34
N GLY A 366 -17.76 -13.31 -15.11
CA GLY A 366 -16.48 -13.52 -14.41
C GLY A 366 -15.38 -12.50 -14.75
N ASP A 367 -15.68 -11.37 -15.40
CA ASP A 367 -14.74 -10.26 -15.52
C ASP A 367 -14.41 -9.67 -14.13
N THR A 368 -13.13 -9.64 -13.78
CA THR A 368 -12.64 -9.07 -12.52
C THR A 368 -12.37 -7.57 -12.61
N SER A 369 -12.19 -7.03 -13.81
CA SER A 369 -11.45 -5.78 -14.05
C SER A 369 -12.03 -4.60 -13.25
N MET A 370 -13.35 -4.50 -13.19
CA MET A 370 -14.08 -3.37 -12.58
C MET A 370 -14.61 -3.63 -11.16
N VAL A 371 -14.24 -4.76 -10.52
CA VAL A 371 -14.74 -5.13 -9.19
C VAL A 371 -14.38 -4.09 -8.12
N ALA A 372 -13.12 -3.67 -8.03
CA ALA A 372 -12.69 -2.68 -7.04
C ALA A 372 -13.36 -1.31 -7.27
N HIS A 373 -13.60 -0.92 -8.54
CA HIS A 373 -14.35 0.29 -8.87
C HIS A 373 -15.81 0.20 -8.38
N LYS A 374 -16.46 -0.98 -8.47
CA LYS A 374 -17.81 -1.20 -7.93
C LYS A 374 -17.84 -1.12 -6.40
N LEU A 375 -16.84 -1.68 -5.71
CA LEU A 375 -16.70 -1.59 -4.25
C LEU A 375 -16.50 -0.14 -3.77
N VAL A 376 -15.61 0.61 -4.42
CA VAL A 376 -15.39 2.05 -4.15
C VAL A 376 -16.67 2.86 -4.40
N ALA A 377 -17.43 2.54 -5.45
CA ALA A 377 -18.73 3.18 -5.70
C ALA A 377 -19.73 2.89 -4.57
N SER A 378 -19.81 1.64 -4.09
CA SER A 378 -20.67 1.26 -2.95
C SER A 378 -20.33 2.07 -1.69
N ALA A 379 -19.04 2.17 -1.33
CA ALA A 379 -18.61 2.96 -0.16
C ALA A 379 -18.94 4.45 -0.29
N ARG A 380 -18.74 5.04 -1.47
CA ARG A 380 -19.08 6.45 -1.72
C ARG A 380 -20.59 6.68 -1.66
N ASP A 381 -21.38 5.78 -2.23
CA ASP A 381 -22.84 5.90 -2.27
C ASP A 381 -23.47 5.56 -0.88
N ALA A 382 -22.79 4.77 -0.05
CA ALA A 382 -23.05 4.57 1.39
C ALA A 382 -22.65 5.78 2.27
N GLY A 383 -22.02 6.81 1.68
CA GLY A 383 -21.74 8.09 2.34
C GLY A 383 -20.30 8.29 2.80
N SER A 384 -19.35 7.47 2.36
CA SER A 384 -17.93 7.68 2.68
C SER A 384 -17.44 9.04 2.18
N SER A 385 -16.73 9.74 3.07
CA SER A 385 -16.12 11.05 2.80
C SER A 385 -14.59 11.03 2.86
N ASP A 386 -14.01 9.84 3.02
CA ASP A 386 -12.57 9.64 3.13
C ASP A 386 -11.89 9.33 1.78
N ASN A 387 -10.56 9.27 1.76
CA ASN A 387 -9.85 8.55 0.70
C ASN A 387 -10.34 7.09 0.69
N ILE A 388 -10.49 6.50 -0.50
CA ILE A 388 -10.97 5.13 -0.63
C ILE A 388 -10.03 4.38 -1.56
N THR A 389 -9.31 3.40 -1.02
CA THR A 389 -8.42 2.50 -1.75
C THR A 389 -8.87 1.07 -1.51
N VAL A 390 -9.16 0.33 -2.58
CA VAL A 390 -9.57 -1.07 -2.53
C VAL A 390 -8.73 -1.88 -3.52
N ILE A 391 -8.16 -3.00 -3.02
CA ILE A 391 -7.52 -4.05 -3.81
C ILE A 391 -8.35 -5.32 -3.65
N VAL A 392 -8.73 -5.96 -4.74
CA VAL A 392 -9.28 -7.32 -4.75
C VAL A 392 -8.26 -8.24 -5.44
N VAL A 393 -7.84 -9.30 -4.74
CA VAL A 393 -6.88 -10.30 -5.22
C VAL A 393 -7.60 -11.62 -5.40
N PHE A 394 -7.75 -12.08 -6.64
CA PHE A 394 -8.43 -13.34 -6.95
C PHE A 394 -7.48 -14.52 -6.71
N LEU A 395 -7.83 -15.38 -5.75
CA LEU A 395 -7.05 -16.55 -5.37
C LEU A 395 -7.38 -17.78 -6.24
N ARG A 396 -8.54 -17.75 -6.91
CA ARG A 396 -8.93 -18.66 -7.97
C ARG A 396 -9.49 -17.90 -9.17
N ASP A 397 -9.54 -18.54 -10.33
CA ASP A 397 -10.24 -17.98 -11.48
C ASP A 397 -11.76 -18.01 -11.24
N PRO A 398 -12.47 -16.86 -11.21
CA PRO A 398 -13.92 -16.82 -10.99
C PRO A 398 -14.75 -17.38 -12.15
N ARG A 399 -14.14 -17.61 -13.32
CA ARG A 399 -14.74 -18.27 -14.49
C ARG A 399 -14.70 -19.79 -14.38
N CYS A 400 -13.91 -20.35 -13.46
CA CYS A 400 -13.88 -21.77 -13.17
C CYS A 400 -15.01 -22.17 -12.19
N PRO A 401 -15.59 -23.39 -12.33
CA PRO A 401 -16.55 -23.89 -11.37
C PRO A 401 -15.91 -24.02 -9.98
N ALA A 402 -16.70 -23.76 -8.93
CA ALA A 402 -16.26 -23.94 -7.55
C ALA A 402 -15.80 -25.39 -7.31
N PRO A 403 -14.77 -25.62 -6.48
CA PRO A 403 -14.39 -26.97 -6.09
C PRO A 403 -15.58 -27.66 -5.40
N PRO A 404 -15.76 -28.98 -5.57
CA PRO A 404 -16.83 -29.71 -4.91
C PRO A 404 -16.69 -29.59 -3.40
N GLU A 405 -17.82 -29.51 -2.70
CA GLU A 405 -17.82 -29.57 -1.24
C GLU A 405 -17.31 -30.94 -0.81
N VAL A 406 -16.11 -30.95 -0.25
CA VAL A 406 -15.62 -32.11 0.51
C VAL A 406 -16.44 -32.12 1.79
N ASN A 407 -17.47 -32.96 1.82
CA ASN A 407 -18.02 -33.43 3.08
C ASN A 407 -16.90 -34.24 3.73
N GLU A 408 -16.31 -33.69 4.78
CA GLU A 408 -15.59 -34.48 5.76
C GLU A 408 -16.64 -35.31 6.48
N GLU A 409 -16.92 -36.50 5.94
CA GLU A 409 -17.55 -37.56 6.71
C GLU A 409 -16.61 -37.84 7.88
N GLU A 410 -17.05 -37.50 9.09
CA GLU A 410 -16.30 -37.77 10.31
C GLU A 410 -16.06 -39.29 10.38
N GLU A 411 -14.82 -39.73 10.14
CA GLU A 411 -14.41 -41.09 10.48
C GLU A 411 -14.46 -41.22 12.01
N GLU A 412 -15.62 -41.65 12.52
CA GLU A 412 -15.76 -42.06 13.92
C GLU A 412 -14.68 -43.10 14.22
N ALA A 413 -13.70 -42.72 15.04
CA ALA A 413 -12.71 -43.65 15.55
C ALA A 413 -13.43 -44.76 16.34
N PRO A 414 -13.03 -46.03 16.19
CA PRO A 414 -13.69 -47.13 16.88
C PRO A 414 -13.56 -46.93 18.40
N ALA A 415 -14.71 -46.88 19.09
CA ALA A 415 -14.75 -46.75 20.53
C ALA A 415 -14.01 -47.93 21.19
N GLU A 416 -13.07 -47.62 22.10
CA GLU A 416 -12.48 -48.62 22.98
C GLU A 416 -13.52 -49.00 24.04
N GLU A 417 -13.73 -50.32 24.22
CA GLU A 417 -14.65 -50.87 25.21
C GLU A 417 -14.06 -50.69 26.64
N GLU A 418 -14.54 -49.70 27.40
CA GLU A 418 -14.33 -49.65 28.85
C GLU A 418 -15.50 -50.32 29.59
N GLU A 419 -15.17 -51.34 30.40
CA GLU A 419 -16.14 -52.12 31.18
C GLU A 419 -16.76 -51.30 32.34
N GLU A 420 -18.01 -51.66 32.66
CA GLU A 420 -18.92 -50.95 33.56
C GLU A 420 -18.44 -50.85 35.02
N GLN A 421 -18.76 -49.75 35.70
CA GLN A 421 -19.15 -49.78 37.12
C GLN A 421 -20.40 -48.93 37.36
N GLU A 422 -21.47 -49.61 37.74
CA GLU A 422 -22.79 -49.04 38.04
C GLU A 422 -22.77 -48.17 39.31
N GLN A 423 -23.42 -47.01 39.26
CA GLN A 423 -24.09 -46.42 40.43
C GLN A 423 -25.46 -45.90 40.01
N GLU A 424 -26.51 -46.62 40.42
CA GLU A 424 -27.89 -46.13 40.35
C GLU A 424 -28.09 -44.99 41.36
N GLU A 425 -28.65 -43.86 40.93
CA GLU A 425 -29.60 -43.14 41.77
C GLU A 425 -30.81 -42.69 40.96
N VAL A 426 -32.00 -42.98 41.49
CA VAL A 426 -33.28 -42.89 40.79
C VAL A 426 -34.01 -41.61 41.20
N LEU A 427 -34.45 -40.80 40.23
CA LEU A 427 -35.65 -39.98 40.42
C LEU A 427 -36.46 -39.80 39.13
N GLN A 428 -37.77 -40.03 39.23
CA GLN A 428 -38.74 -40.07 38.14
C GLN A 428 -39.41 -38.70 37.89
N GLY A 429 -39.86 -38.44 36.65
CA GLY A 429 -40.64 -37.23 36.33
C GLY A 429 -41.18 -37.14 34.89
N GLU A 430 -42.37 -37.67 34.64
CA GLU A 430 -43.18 -37.50 33.40
C GLU A 430 -44.13 -36.27 33.50
N LEU A 431 -44.82 -35.71 32.49
CA LEU A 431 -45.05 -35.93 31.04
C LEU A 431 -44.86 -34.55 30.31
N GLY A 432 -44.89 -34.35 28.98
CA GLY A 432 -45.06 -35.22 27.80
C GLY A 432 -45.65 -34.43 26.60
N CYS A 433 -45.64 -35.04 25.41
CA CYS A 433 -46.51 -34.82 24.22
C CYS A 433 -46.76 -33.42 23.58
N GLN A 434 -46.28 -33.31 22.33
CA GLN A 434 -47.04 -33.05 21.08
C GLN A 434 -47.49 -31.64 20.60
N ASP A 435 -47.34 -31.50 19.28
CA ASP A 435 -48.15 -30.80 18.26
C ASP A 435 -48.28 -29.27 18.19
N GLY A 436 -48.31 -28.77 16.94
CA GLY A 436 -48.88 -27.45 16.61
C GLY A 436 -48.19 -26.66 15.49
N GLY A 437 -48.14 -27.16 14.25
CA GLY A 437 -47.78 -26.32 13.10
C GLY A 437 -48.95 -25.47 12.58
N THR A 438 -48.70 -24.29 12.02
CA THR A 438 -49.62 -23.66 11.06
C THR A 438 -48.95 -22.61 10.16
N ASP A 439 -49.02 -22.81 8.84
CA ASP A 439 -48.77 -21.77 7.84
C ASP A 439 -49.91 -20.73 7.82
N ILE A 440 -49.59 -19.44 7.65
CA ILE A 440 -50.46 -18.50 6.93
C ILE A 440 -49.66 -17.67 5.93
N ARG A 441 -50.05 -17.79 4.66
CA ARG A 441 -49.52 -17.09 3.49
C ARG A 441 -50.35 -15.84 3.19
N GLY A 442 -49.73 -14.67 3.07
CA GLY A 442 -50.37 -13.43 2.61
C GLY A 442 -49.63 -12.78 1.44
N LYS A 443 -50.31 -12.59 0.30
CA LYS A 443 -49.79 -11.86 -0.89
C LYS A 443 -50.47 -10.50 -1.04
N ASN A 444 -49.73 -9.49 -1.46
CA ASN A 444 -50.06 -8.50 -2.52
C ASN A 444 -48.90 -7.49 -2.62
N MET A 445 -48.17 -7.39 -3.73
CA MET A 445 -48.51 -6.69 -4.99
C MET A 445 -48.69 -5.17 -4.84
N GLY A 446 -47.66 -4.45 -5.28
CA GLY A 446 -47.64 -3.02 -5.61
C GLY A 446 -46.48 -2.77 -6.58
N THR A 447 -46.67 -2.01 -7.66
CA THR A 447 -45.76 -2.00 -8.81
C THR A 447 -45.70 -0.62 -9.48
N TRP A 448 -44.53 -0.29 -10.06
CA TRP A 448 -44.23 0.85 -10.98
C TRP A 448 -44.02 2.25 -10.38
N PRO A 449 -43.33 3.17 -11.10
CA PRO A 449 -42.60 3.00 -12.37
C PRO A 449 -41.10 3.39 -12.35
N LEU A 450 -40.39 2.95 -13.40
CA LEU A 450 -39.09 3.49 -13.80
C LEU A 450 -39.20 4.95 -14.25
N GLN A 451 -38.11 5.72 -14.09
CA GLN A 451 -37.86 6.88 -14.93
C GLN A 451 -36.39 6.92 -15.37
N GLN A 452 -36.15 6.74 -16.68
CA GLN A 452 -34.85 6.96 -17.31
C GLN A 452 -34.61 8.47 -17.49
N CYS A 453 -33.36 8.91 -17.34
CA CYS A 453 -32.84 10.09 -18.05
C CYS A 453 -31.30 10.04 -18.09
N SER A 454 -30.74 9.93 -19.29
CA SER A 454 -29.30 10.01 -19.54
C SER A 454 -28.86 11.47 -19.76
N ALA A 455 -27.68 11.85 -19.26
CA ALA A 455 -26.87 12.93 -19.81
C ALA A 455 -25.40 12.75 -19.39
N PRO A 456 -24.41 12.99 -20.29
CA PRO A 456 -23.00 12.79 -19.98
C PRO A 456 -22.40 14.00 -19.24
N ALA A 457 -21.52 13.73 -18.27
CA ALA A 457 -20.65 14.74 -17.68
C ALA A 457 -19.24 14.61 -18.28
N ASP A 458 -19.02 15.32 -19.38
CA ASP A 458 -17.71 15.50 -20.00
C ASP A 458 -16.91 16.51 -19.17
N LEU A 459 -15.88 16.05 -18.46
CA LEU A 459 -14.96 16.89 -17.68
C LEU A 459 -13.54 16.34 -17.78
N GLY A 460 -12.71 16.97 -18.61
CA GLY A 460 -11.27 16.74 -18.63
C GLY A 460 -10.64 17.08 -17.27
N TYR A 461 -9.80 16.18 -16.76
CA TYR A 461 -9.15 16.32 -15.46
C TYR A 461 -7.63 16.11 -15.58
N GLU A 462 -6.94 17.15 -16.04
CA GLU A 462 -5.49 17.25 -15.95
C GLU A 462 -5.10 17.80 -14.56
N ASP A 463 -4.85 16.91 -13.61
CA ASP A 463 -3.63 16.90 -12.79
C ASP A 463 -3.60 15.58 -11.98
N ARG A 464 -2.84 14.58 -12.46
CA ARG A 464 -2.78 13.24 -11.85
C ARG A 464 -1.41 12.97 -11.26
N MET A 465 -1.37 12.89 -9.93
CA MET A 465 -0.33 12.20 -9.18
C MET A 465 -0.94 10.94 -8.55
N ASP A 466 -1.37 10.02 -9.42
CA ASP A 466 -1.94 8.73 -9.00
C ASP A 466 -0.86 7.87 -8.34
N SER A 467 -1.28 7.03 -7.39
CA SER A 467 -0.47 5.90 -6.94
C SER A 467 -0.24 4.89 -8.07
N PHE A 468 0.92 4.22 -8.00
CA PHE A 468 1.50 3.30 -8.99
C PHE A 468 0.53 2.36 -9.75
N THR A 469 -0.54 1.87 -9.12
CA THR A 469 -1.28 0.69 -9.62
C THR A 469 -2.61 0.99 -10.31
N ASP A 470 -3.01 2.25 -10.44
CA ASP A 470 -4.24 2.70 -11.13
C ASP A 470 -4.25 2.40 -12.66
N ARG A 471 -3.13 1.90 -13.22
CA ARG A 471 -2.96 1.54 -14.64
C ARG A 471 -2.73 0.05 -14.91
N THR A 472 -2.47 -0.78 -13.90
CA THR A 472 -2.23 -2.23 -14.11
C THR A 472 -3.53 -3.02 -14.31
N SER A 473 -4.68 -2.41 -14.03
CA SER A 473 -6.03 -2.99 -14.18
C SER A 473 -6.62 -2.88 -15.59
N LEU A 474 -5.92 -2.28 -16.55
CA LEU A 474 -6.31 -2.32 -17.97
C LEU A 474 -5.71 -3.56 -18.66
N SER A 475 -6.41 -4.69 -18.55
CA SER A 475 -6.31 -5.89 -19.41
C SER A 475 -4.88 -6.35 -19.78
N LEU A 476 -4.32 -7.29 -19.01
CA LEU A 476 -3.04 -7.95 -19.31
C LEU A 476 -3.08 -8.94 -20.51
N ILE A 477 -4.21 -9.01 -21.21
CA ILE A 477 -4.37 -9.71 -22.49
C ILE A 477 -4.26 -8.67 -23.61
N GLY A 478 -3.20 -8.76 -24.42
CA GLY A 478 -3.04 -7.93 -25.62
C GLY A 478 -4.16 -8.19 -26.63
N PRO A 479 -4.42 -7.25 -27.57
CA PRO A 479 -5.59 -7.34 -28.46
C PRO A 479 -5.58 -8.64 -29.28
N GLU A 480 -6.71 -9.35 -29.27
CA GLU A 480 -6.90 -10.52 -30.12
C GLU A 480 -6.75 -10.12 -31.59
N LEU A 481 -5.93 -10.88 -32.33
CA LEU A 481 -5.75 -10.70 -33.76
C LEU A 481 -7.02 -11.18 -34.48
N PRO A 482 -7.71 -10.33 -35.27
CA PRO A 482 -8.80 -10.78 -36.11
C PRO A 482 -8.27 -11.81 -37.13
N SER A 483 -8.93 -12.95 -37.22
CA SER A 483 -8.66 -13.99 -38.22
C SER A 483 -8.77 -13.43 -39.65
N GLU A 484 -7.93 -13.93 -40.56
CA GLU A 484 -7.78 -13.46 -41.93
C GLU A 484 -9.11 -13.20 -42.67
N GLY A 485 -9.22 -12.07 -43.40
CA GLY A 485 -10.45 -11.87 -44.18
C GLY A 485 -10.73 -10.56 -44.92
N SER A 486 -9.76 -9.69 -45.28
CA SER A 486 -10.03 -8.63 -46.29
C SER A 486 -8.80 -8.03 -46.95
N ARG A 487 -8.86 -7.89 -48.28
CA ARG A 487 -7.87 -7.18 -49.11
C ARG A 487 -8.24 -5.69 -49.19
N LEU A 488 -7.29 -4.80 -48.88
CA LEU A 488 -7.33 -3.40 -49.34
C LEU A 488 -5.95 -2.96 -49.85
N LEU A 489 -5.96 -2.05 -50.84
CA LEU A 489 -4.81 -1.68 -51.67
C LEU A 489 -4.11 -0.43 -51.16
N TYR A 490 -2.77 -0.41 -51.16
CA TYR A 490 -1.95 0.78 -50.92
C TYR A 490 -1.50 1.45 -52.24
N PRO A 491 -1.54 2.79 -52.35
CA PRO A 491 -0.92 3.51 -53.45
C PRO A 491 0.51 4.02 -53.12
N GLY A 492 1.44 3.70 -54.02
CA GLY A 492 2.56 4.55 -54.49
C GLY A 492 3.46 5.31 -53.51
N ALA A 493 4.71 4.88 -53.38
CA ALA A 493 5.83 5.71 -52.92
C ALA A 493 6.52 6.45 -54.09
N PRO A 494 7.09 7.66 -53.87
CA PRO A 494 8.07 8.30 -54.77
C PRO A 494 9.52 8.04 -54.32
N SER A 495 10.49 8.23 -55.23
CA SER A 495 11.84 7.65 -55.15
C SER A 495 13.02 8.63 -55.31
N ALA A 496 14.17 8.29 -54.71
CA ALA A 496 15.56 8.70 -55.07
C ALA A 496 15.95 10.17 -54.71
N PRO A 497 17.25 10.54 -54.53
CA PRO A 497 18.47 10.03 -55.20
C PRO A 497 19.66 9.58 -54.29
N PRO A 498 20.79 9.06 -54.84
CA PRO A 498 21.82 8.31 -54.10
C PRO A 498 23.22 8.98 -53.98
N THR A 499 24.18 8.22 -53.44
CA THR A 499 25.64 8.47 -53.24
C THR A 499 26.02 9.31 -52.01
N ARG A 500 27.18 9.12 -51.32
CA ARG A 500 28.40 8.33 -51.62
C ARG A 500 29.24 8.12 -50.33
N THR A 501 29.66 6.89 -49.97
CA THR A 501 30.82 6.72 -49.05
C THR A 501 31.62 5.42 -49.26
N VAL A 502 32.82 5.62 -49.82
CA VAL A 502 34.10 4.89 -49.65
C VAL A 502 34.11 3.57 -48.86
N THR A 503 34.54 2.51 -49.54
CA THR A 503 35.07 1.25 -48.96
C THR A 503 36.51 1.41 -48.49
N LEU A 504 36.84 0.79 -47.35
CA LEU A 504 38.20 0.36 -47.01
C LEU A 504 38.12 -0.96 -46.23
N ASP A 505 38.46 -2.05 -46.90
CA ASP A 505 38.74 -3.34 -46.26
C ASP A 505 40.05 -3.25 -45.45
N LEU A 506 40.18 -4.05 -44.38
CA LEU A 506 41.06 -5.23 -44.40
C LEU A 506 41.08 -6.02 -43.06
N THR A 507 40.94 -7.34 -43.22
CA THR A 507 41.49 -8.43 -42.37
C THR A 507 40.97 -8.67 -40.95
N ALA A 508 40.43 -9.89 -40.76
CA ALA A 508 40.34 -10.61 -39.48
C ALA A 508 41.68 -11.34 -39.16
N PRO A 509 41.82 -12.02 -37.99
CA PRO A 509 41.31 -13.38 -37.89
C PRO A 509 40.63 -13.74 -36.54
N ALA A 510 40.01 -14.93 -36.50
CA ALA A 510 39.26 -15.46 -35.35
C ALA A 510 40.10 -16.37 -34.44
N GLY A 511 39.69 -16.55 -33.18
CA GLY A 511 40.28 -17.52 -32.24
C GLY A 511 39.72 -17.40 -30.82
N PRO A 512 39.67 -18.49 -30.03
CA PRO A 512 38.39 -18.97 -29.47
C PRO A 512 38.14 -18.63 -27.99
N GLY A 513 36.91 -18.89 -27.54
CA GLY A 513 36.39 -18.43 -26.24
C GLY A 513 36.90 -19.17 -25.00
N ALA A 514 36.56 -18.61 -23.84
CA ALA A 514 36.86 -19.15 -22.51
C ALA A 514 35.57 -19.37 -21.72
N ALA A 515 35.37 -20.58 -21.21
CA ALA A 515 34.26 -20.92 -20.32
C ALA A 515 34.55 -20.46 -18.89
N TRP A 516 33.53 -19.95 -18.20
CA TRP A 516 33.62 -19.60 -16.79
C TRP A 516 33.72 -20.86 -15.91
N ARG A 517 34.73 -20.91 -15.04
CA ARG A 517 34.81 -21.88 -13.94
C ARG A 517 34.57 -21.15 -12.60
N PRO A 518 33.75 -21.69 -11.69
CA PRO A 518 33.60 -21.12 -10.36
C PRO A 518 34.85 -21.37 -9.51
N TYR A 519 35.21 -20.39 -8.68
CA TYR A 519 36.30 -20.51 -7.72
C TYR A 519 35.89 -21.41 -6.55
N LYS A 520 36.71 -22.43 -6.25
CA LYS A 520 36.60 -23.20 -5.00
C LYS A 520 37.20 -22.40 -3.84
N LEU A 521 36.53 -22.43 -2.69
CA LEU A 521 37.13 -22.14 -1.39
C LEU A 521 37.12 -23.43 -0.56
N GLU A 522 38.29 -24.03 -0.33
CA GLU A 522 38.46 -25.14 0.62
C GLU A 522 39.19 -24.64 1.87
N GLY A 523 38.70 -25.00 3.06
CA GLY A 523 39.30 -24.52 4.32
C GLY A 523 38.44 -24.69 5.58
N ARG A 524 37.88 -25.90 5.83
CA ARG A 524 37.39 -26.22 7.19
C ARG A 524 38.59 -26.50 8.11
N PRO A 525 38.45 -26.21 9.41
CA PRO A 525 38.46 -27.35 10.33
C PRO A 525 37.33 -27.32 11.39
N SER A 526 36.81 -28.50 11.67
CA SER A 526 36.17 -28.90 12.94
C SER A 526 36.97 -30.12 13.46
N PRO A 527 36.83 -30.60 14.73
CA PRO A 527 35.72 -30.37 15.67
C PRO A 527 36.12 -30.19 17.16
N GLN A 528 35.16 -29.90 18.05
CA GLN A 528 34.74 -30.78 19.17
C GLN A 528 33.71 -30.14 20.12
N ARG A 529 32.94 -30.98 20.81
CA ARG A 529 31.92 -30.61 21.80
C ARG A 529 32.54 -30.02 23.07
N SER A 530 31.92 -28.98 23.63
CA SER A 530 31.75 -28.90 25.09
C SER A 530 30.43 -28.20 25.44
N ARG A 531 29.71 -28.72 26.44
CA ARG A 531 28.56 -28.04 27.04
C ARG A 531 29.07 -27.05 28.07
N ARG A 532 28.68 -25.76 27.98
CA ARG A 532 28.55 -24.91 29.18
C ARG A 532 27.62 -23.74 28.93
N TRP A 533 26.62 -23.62 29.80
CA TRP A 533 25.84 -22.41 29.99
C TRP A 533 26.75 -21.31 30.55
N LEU A 534 26.62 -20.09 30.03
CA LEU A 534 27.00 -18.86 30.73
C LEU A 534 26.02 -17.75 30.33
N GLN A 535 25.37 -17.18 31.33
CA GLN A 535 24.68 -15.89 31.20
C GLN A 535 25.74 -14.80 30.93
N MET A 536 25.39 -13.76 30.19
CA MET A 536 26.10 -12.48 30.29
C MET A 536 25.10 -11.33 30.32
N GLU A 537 24.74 -10.95 31.54
CA GLU A 537 24.05 -9.69 31.82
C GLU A 537 25.00 -8.49 31.63
N SER A 538 24.39 -7.30 31.58
CA SER A 538 24.97 -6.00 31.97
C SER A 538 26.02 -5.34 31.04
N LEU A 539 25.53 -4.46 30.16
CA LEU A 539 26.10 -3.13 29.95
C LEU A 539 24.97 -2.09 29.75
N PHE A 540 24.36 -1.65 30.86
CA PHE A 540 23.46 -0.49 30.92
C PHE A 540 24.02 0.53 31.93
N PRO A 541 24.25 1.81 31.54
CA PRO A 541 24.53 2.87 32.50
C PRO A 541 23.27 3.21 33.32
N ARG A 542 23.23 2.81 34.60
CA ARG A 542 22.17 3.19 35.54
C ARG A 542 22.59 4.40 36.37
N GLU A 543 22.11 5.61 36.04
CA GLU A 543 21.98 6.71 37.00
C GLU A 543 20.76 7.61 36.75
N TRP A 544 19.57 7.13 37.13
CA TRP A 544 18.43 8.00 37.47
C TRP A 544 17.78 7.48 38.76
N ARG A 545 18.04 8.14 39.90
CA ARG A 545 17.32 7.90 41.16
C ARG A 545 16.20 8.95 41.32
N PRO A 546 15.01 8.56 41.82
CA PRO A 546 13.88 9.46 41.96
C PRO A 546 14.08 10.43 43.12
N ARG A 547 13.81 11.73 42.90
CA ARG A 547 13.72 12.71 43.99
C ARG A 547 12.39 12.53 44.73
N ARG A 548 12.47 12.05 45.98
CA ARG A 548 11.34 12.14 46.93
C ARG A 548 11.00 13.59 47.19
N TRP A 549 9.71 13.90 47.22
CA TRP A 549 9.22 15.10 47.90
C TRP A 549 9.34 14.89 49.41
N MET A 550 9.84 15.91 50.11
CA MET A 550 9.70 16.06 51.56
C MET A 550 9.23 17.46 51.83
N GLU A 551 8.12 17.56 52.57
CA GLU A 551 7.65 18.81 53.16
C GLU A 551 8.65 19.29 54.22
N SER A 552 8.89 20.60 54.28
CA SER A 552 9.27 21.23 55.54
C SER A 552 8.76 22.67 55.60
N THR A 553 8.11 22.98 56.71
CA THR A 553 7.51 24.27 57.03
C THR A 553 8.54 25.30 57.45
N SER A 554 8.39 26.58 57.07
CA SER A 554 8.75 27.67 57.99
C SER A 554 8.02 29.01 57.75
N SER A 555 7.49 29.52 58.87
CA SER A 555 7.28 30.93 59.26
C SER A 555 6.54 31.94 58.37
N ARG A 556 5.36 32.34 58.87
CA ARG A 556 4.65 33.59 58.55
C ARG A 556 5.44 34.83 59.02
N ARG A 557 5.33 35.95 58.30
CA ARG A 557 5.31 37.31 58.90
C ARG A 557 4.21 38.17 58.29
N VAL A 558 3.58 38.97 59.14
CA VAL A 558 2.46 39.89 58.86
C VAL A 558 2.99 41.33 58.94
N PRO A 559 2.46 42.27 58.15
CA PRO A 559 2.07 43.56 58.73
C PRO A 559 0.57 43.86 58.58
N ARG A 560 0.07 44.79 59.41
CA ARG A 560 -1.35 44.99 59.70
C ARG A 560 -1.78 46.44 59.41
N THR A 561 -2.92 46.60 58.70
CA THR A 561 -3.98 47.63 58.87
C THR A 561 -3.69 49.14 58.89
N GLY A 562 -4.45 49.86 58.04
CA GLY A 562 -4.95 51.24 58.21
C GLY A 562 -5.40 51.81 56.84
N GLY A 563 -6.54 52.48 56.63
CA GLY A 563 -7.69 52.82 57.49
C GLY A 563 -8.36 54.12 56.98
N LEU A 564 -9.71 54.25 57.10
CA LEU A 564 -10.56 55.42 56.72
C LEU A 564 -10.88 55.56 55.19
N ARG A 565 -12.04 56.04 54.70
CA ARG A 565 -13.39 56.35 55.27
C ARG A 565 -14.41 56.52 54.10
N GLU A 566 -15.71 56.26 54.37
CA GLU A 566 -16.97 56.97 53.96
C GLU A 566 -17.10 57.68 52.57
N ALA A 567 -18.25 57.77 51.87
CA ALA A 567 -19.66 57.43 52.18
C ALA A 567 -20.60 57.42 50.93
N CYS A 568 -21.77 56.78 51.09
CA CYS A 568 -23.12 57.06 50.53
C CYS A 568 -23.39 57.53 49.08
N GLY A 569 -24.38 56.90 48.43
CA GLY A 569 -25.43 57.64 47.69
C GLY A 569 -25.84 57.11 46.29
N PRO A 570 -27.14 56.91 45.98
CA PRO A 570 -27.60 56.25 44.74
C PRO A 570 -28.39 57.15 43.76
N LEU A 571 -28.65 56.68 42.52
CA LEU A 571 -29.97 56.64 41.85
C LEU A 571 -29.91 56.07 40.39
N ARG A 572 -31.07 55.78 39.78
CA ARG A 572 -31.27 55.02 38.51
C ARG A 572 -31.48 55.94 37.25
N PRO A 573 -32.20 55.54 36.15
CA PRO A 573 -31.57 55.25 34.84
C PRO A 573 -32.16 56.03 33.64
N LEU A 574 -31.70 55.79 32.39
CA LEU A 574 -32.54 55.52 31.16
C LEU A 574 -31.83 55.77 29.79
N ARG A 575 -32.21 54.91 28.82
CA ARG A 575 -32.41 55.16 27.36
C ARG A 575 -31.24 55.42 26.37
N ALA A 576 -31.13 54.44 25.47
CA ALA A 576 -31.33 54.53 24.01
C ALA A 576 -30.23 55.04 23.04
N THR A 577 -30.07 54.25 21.97
CA THR A 577 -29.29 54.41 20.72
C THR A 577 -29.74 55.61 19.86
N PRO A 578 -28.89 56.16 18.95
CA PRO A 578 -28.86 55.63 17.56
C PRO A 578 -27.50 55.67 16.82
N CYS A 579 -27.40 54.90 15.73
CA CYS A 579 -26.32 54.98 14.74
C CYS A 579 -26.52 56.14 13.75
N PRO A 580 -25.45 56.61 13.07
CA PRO A 580 -25.56 57.29 11.78
C PRO A 580 -24.98 56.47 10.59
N ARG A 581 -25.39 56.85 9.37
CA ARG A 581 -25.13 56.16 8.09
C ARG A 581 -24.23 57.01 7.16
N ARG A 582 -23.42 56.34 6.33
CA ARG A 582 -23.00 56.65 4.94
C ARG A 582 -22.64 58.10 4.52
N CYS A 583 -21.47 58.22 3.89
CA CYS A 583 -21.34 58.98 2.63
C CYS A 583 -20.51 58.18 1.59
N LEU A 584 -20.22 58.74 0.41
CA LEU A 584 -20.13 58.03 -0.87
C LEU A 584 -19.34 58.87 -1.90
N ARG A 585 -18.43 58.26 -2.70
CA ARG A 585 -17.82 58.67 -4.02
C ARG A 585 -16.41 58.04 -4.13
N ASN A 586 -15.83 57.61 -5.27
CA ASN A 586 -16.21 57.59 -6.70
C ASN A 586 -15.61 56.32 -7.40
N ARG A 587 -16.16 55.92 -8.57
CA ARG A 587 -15.52 55.05 -9.60
C ARG A 587 -15.27 55.91 -10.87
N PRO A 588 -14.30 55.54 -11.75
CA PRO A 588 -14.57 54.68 -12.92
C PRO A 588 -13.47 53.60 -13.11
N GLY A 589 -13.58 52.61 -14.01
CA GLY A 589 -14.61 52.27 -15.00
C GLY A 589 -14.66 50.74 -15.26
N VAL A 590 -15.47 50.30 -16.22
CA VAL A 590 -15.80 48.87 -16.46
C VAL A 590 -15.55 48.50 -17.93
N ALA A 591 -15.10 47.26 -18.17
CA ALA A 591 -15.30 46.58 -19.45
C ALA A 591 -15.60 45.08 -19.20
N LEU A 592 -16.82 44.66 -19.52
CA LEU A 592 -17.22 43.26 -19.76
C LEU A 592 -18.11 43.26 -21.02
N PRO A 593 -18.02 42.23 -21.88
CA PRO A 593 -18.62 42.27 -23.21
C PRO A 593 -20.16 42.10 -23.19
N ARG A 594 -20.80 42.68 -24.20
CA ARG A 594 -22.25 42.55 -24.44
C ARG A 594 -22.58 41.27 -25.21
N VAL A 595 -23.63 40.58 -24.78
CA VAL A 595 -24.38 39.64 -25.62
C VAL A 595 -25.42 40.42 -26.44
N PRO A 596 -25.52 40.26 -27.77
CA PRO A 596 -26.59 40.85 -28.56
C PRO A 596 -27.82 39.91 -28.65
N LEU A 597 -29.02 40.50 -28.64
CA LEU A 597 -30.27 39.85 -29.03
C LEU A 597 -30.88 40.59 -30.22
N GLY A 598 -31.37 39.83 -31.20
CA GLY A 598 -32.13 40.32 -32.35
C GLY A 598 -31.67 39.70 -33.69
N GLY A 599 -32.53 39.05 -34.47
CA GLY A 599 -33.91 38.66 -34.16
C GLY A 599 -34.64 37.96 -35.33
N CYS A 600 -35.36 36.89 -34.97
CA CYS A 600 -36.47 36.19 -35.66
C CYS A 600 -36.38 35.88 -37.18
N PHE A 601 -36.60 34.59 -37.48
CA PHE A 601 -36.23 33.81 -38.69
C PHE A 601 -34.80 33.29 -38.69
#